data_AF-A0A2V8E0T6-F1
#
_entry.id   AF-A0A2V8E0T6-F1
#
_cell.length_a   1.000
_cell.length_b   1.000
_cell.length_c   1.000
_cell.angle_alpha   90.00
_cell.angle_beta   90.00
_cell.angle_gamma   90.00
#
_symmetry.space_group_name_H-M   'P 1'
#
loop_
_entity.id
_entity.type
_entity.pdbx_description
1 polymer ?
#
loop_
_entity_poly.entity_id
_entity_poly.type
_entity_poly.pdbx_seq_one_letter_code
_entity_poly.pdbx_strand_id
1 'polypeptide(L)'
;MSKYQQSLRDLFAAHPEFLQPDNRRNEIQRLLESGLEDISVSRAGQAWGIRLPFDPSSVVYVWFDALINYASAVGLGGDAEMFARWWPADLHIIGKDITRFHAVIWPAMLMSAKLPVPRQVFGHGFMTLNGQRMSKSLGTAIDPIEAADRFGADPLRLYLVKEIAFGGDGDFSWERYDERYNVDLANNLGNLVSRVTVMAGRYRQGRLTPTGAGSDQLARLGAQAAADYRRSMDALALHEGAAAAYRLIDGTNEFIAATSPWALAKDPAAADRLSQGLFDAAEAIRLAAVLLSPIMPASSKDILRRVGATSEGLNLDRDGRWRAHGERVLLQEGPLWPRTDGDSLRSGPAPAAVASGGGAPRAVKKSDTRAGVAPLGDARGRESTLEPEVRKRAGVGPRAPQDQDNVKEPSVEPTDNPTTPAQPVTTAPSQPAPSGQPAGDRISIDEFMKIELRVAKVLAAERVPNSRKLIKMQVDVGTEHRTLVAGIADAYEPEALVGRSVVVVFNLKPAKLMGIESNGMV
;
A
#
# COMPACT_ATOMS: atom_id res chain seq x y z
N MET A 1 -24.68 15.66 -17.92
CA MET A 1 -23.90 14.41 -17.85
C MET A 1 -24.44 13.35 -18.81
N SER A 2 -25.74 13.06 -18.78
CA SER A 2 -26.40 12.06 -19.65
C SER A 2 -26.01 12.18 -21.13
N LYS A 3 -25.96 13.42 -21.65
CA LYS A 3 -25.50 13.79 -23.01
C LYS A 3 -24.14 13.19 -23.41
N TYR A 4 -23.21 13.01 -22.47
CA TYR A 4 -21.83 12.59 -22.75
C TYR A 4 -21.60 11.08 -22.59
N GLN A 5 -22.65 10.30 -22.28
CA GLN A 5 -22.53 8.87 -22.01
C GLN A 5 -21.88 8.11 -23.18
N GLN A 6 -22.33 8.35 -24.42
CA GLN A 6 -21.76 7.66 -25.58
C GLN A 6 -20.31 8.08 -25.83
N SER A 7 -20.00 9.38 -25.79
CA SER A 7 -18.63 9.88 -25.96
C SER A 7 -17.65 9.33 -24.93
N LEU A 8 -18.11 9.12 -23.69
CA LEU A 8 -17.30 8.46 -22.66
C LEU A 8 -17.09 6.98 -22.99
N ARG A 9 -18.13 6.24 -23.41
CA ARG A 9 -17.96 4.84 -23.82
C ARG A 9 -16.98 4.70 -24.99
N ASP A 10 -17.06 5.61 -25.96
CA ASP A 10 -16.16 5.64 -27.12
C ASP A 10 -14.71 5.92 -26.67
N LEU A 11 -14.50 6.84 -25.72
CA LEU A 11 -13.18 7.10 -25.11
C LEU A 11 -12.59 5.82 -24.50
N PHE A 12 -13.35 5.10 -23.68
CA PHE A 12 -12.87 3.86 -23.05
C PHE A 12 -12.65 2.72 -24.05
N ALA A 13 -13.41 2.68 -25.15
CA ALA A 13 -13.23 1.69 -26.20
C ALA A 13 -11.99 1.98 -27.06
N ALA A 14 -11.75 3.25 -27.39
CA ALA A 14 -10.59 3.67 -28.17
C ALA A 14 -9.28 3.67 -27.36
N HIS A 15 -9.37 3.94 -26.06
CA HIS A 15 -8.24 4.03 -25.14
C HIS A 15 -8.46 3.16 -23.89
N PRO A 16 -8.31 1.83 -23.97
CA PRO A 16 -8.43 0.94 -22.81
C PRO A 16 -7.45 1.27 -21.67
N GLU A 17 -6.35 1.94 -21.98
CA GLU A 17 -5.33 2.42 -21.04
C GLU A 17 -5.73 3.70 -20.30
N PHE A 18 -6.80 4.38 -20.72
CA PHE A 18 -7.23 5.67 -20.14
C PHE A 18 -7.47 5.59 -18.63
N LEU A 19 -7.96 4.45 -18.12
CA LEU A 19 -8.09 4.22 -16.68
C LEU A 19 -7.36 2.93 -16.29
N GLN A 20 -6.46 3.06 -15.33
CA GLN A 20 -5.72 1.96 -14.73
C GLN A 20 -5.86 2.00 -13.20
N PRO A 21 -5.69 0.86 -12.49
CA PRO A 21 -5.60 -0.50 -13.05
C PRO A 21 -6.94 -1.00 -13.61
N ASP A 22 -6.89 -2.12 -14.34
CA ASP A 22 -8.04 -2.72 -15.05
C ASP A 22 -9.30 -2.92 -14.20
N ASN A 23 -9.16 -3.21 -12.91
CA ASN A 23 -10.31 -3.35 -12.02
C ASN A 23 -11.10 -2.03 -11.87
N ARG A 24 -10.43 -0.87 -11.85
CA ARG A 24 -11.04 0.47 -11.79
C ARG A 24 -11.76 0.76 -13.10
N ARG A 25 -11.12 0.43 -14.23
CA ARG A 25 -11.73 0.55 -15.56
C ARG A 25 -13.03 -0.24 -15.64
N ASN A 26 -13.01 -1.49 -15.22
CA ASN A 26 -14.18 -2.37 -15.27
C ASN A 26 -15.32 -1.86 -14.37
N GLU A 27 -15.00 -1.27 -13.21
CA GLU A 27 -15.99 -0.61 -12.35
C GLU A 27 -16.67 0.59 -13.04
N ILE A 28 -15.88 1.46 -13.70
CA ILE A 28 -16.42 2.61 -14.43
C ILE A 28 -17.18 2.19 -15.69
N GLN A 29 -16.73 1.16 -16.40
CA GLN A 29 -17.46 0.64 -17.57
C GLN A 29 -18.85 0.13 -17.19
N ARG A 30 -18.97 -0.64 -16.09
CA ARG A 30 -20.29 -1.06 -15.56
C ARG A 30 -21.19 0.12 -15.19
N LEU A 31 -20.63 1.18 -14.62
CA LEU A 31 -21.38 2.41 -14.35
C LEU A 31 -21.87 3.08 -15.65
N LEU A 32 -21.04 3.11 -16.69
CA LEU A 32 -21.44 3.65 -17.99
C LEU A 32 -22.51 2.78 -18.66
N GLU A 33 -22.45 1.46 -18.46
CA GLU A 33 -23.47 0.49 -18.92
C GLU A 33 -24.83 0.75 -18.28
N SER A 34 -24.88 1.02 -16.97
CA SER A 34 -26.12 1.32 -16.24
C SER A 34 -26.76 2.66 -16.61
N GLY A 35 -26.02 3.56 -17.25
CA GLY A 35 -26.49 4.88 -17.65
C GLY A 35 -26.10 6.01 -16.69
N LEU A 36 -25.94 7.22 -17.24
CA LEU A 36 -25.54 8.42 -16.50
C LEU A 36 -26.72 9.38 -16.33
N GLU A 37 -27.00 9.74 -15.08
CA GLU A 37 -27.91 10.83 -14.74
C GLU A 37 -27.21 12.19 -14.73
N ASP A 38 -28.00 13.24 -14.88
CA ASP A 38 -27.51 14.61 -14.72
C ASP A 38 -27.22 14.93 -13.25
N ILE A 39 -26.11 15.66 -13.04
CA ILE A 39 -25.63 16.02 -11.71
C ILE A 39 -25.78 17.52 -11.52
N SER A 40 -26.13 17.92 -10.30
CA SER A 40 -26.17 19.33 -9.92
C SER A 40 -24.77 19.91 -9.83
N VAL A 41 -24.55 21.03 -10.53
CA VAL A 41 -23.27 21.75 -10.61
C VAL A 41 -23.18 22.95 -9.69
N SER A 42 -24.21 23.20 -8.87
CA SER A 42 -24.30 24.37 -7.99
C SER A 42 -24.92 24.07 -6.62
N ARG A 43 -24.72 24.97 -5.66
CA ARG A 43 -25.35 24.94 -4.33
C ARG A 43 -25.84 26.34 -3.98
N ALA A 44 -27.09 26.44 -3.53
CA ALA A 44 -27.65 27.68 -3.02
C ALA A 44 -27.33 27.85 -1.52
N GLY A 45 -27.28 29.09 -1.05
CA GLY A 45 -27.19 29.42 0.38
C GLY A 45 -25.82 29.16 1.04
N GLN A 46 -24.78 28.83 0.28
CA GLN A 46 -23.40 28.72 0.79
C GLN A 46 -22.66 30.05 0.65
N ALA A 47 -22.00 30.47 1.73
CA ALA A 47 -21.18 31.70 1.74
C ALA A 47 -19.80 31.50 1.13
N TRP A 48 -19.26 30.26 1.17
CA TRP A 48 -17.92 29.92 0.72
C TRP A 48 -17.96 29.14 -0.61
N GLY A 49 -17.29 29.66 -1.64
CA GLY A 49 -17.18 29.04 -2.96
C GLY A 49 -17.16 30.06 -4.10
N ILE A 50 -16.82 29.61 -5.31
CA ILE A 50 -16.87 30.45 -6.53
C ILE A 50 -18.33 30.70 -6.89
N ARG A 51 -18.72 31.97 -7.05
CA ARG A 51 -20.09 32.36 -7.46
C ARG A 51 -20.35 31.96 -8.91
N LEU A 52 -21.56 31.51 -9.24
CA LEU A 52 -21.93 31.31 -10.64
C LEU A 52 -22.02 32.66 -11.37
N PRO A 53 -21.45 32.79 -12.58
CA PRO A 53 -21.52 34.04 -13.34
C PRO A 53 -22.95 34.49 -13.67
N PHE A 54 -23.87 33.54 -13.86
CA PHE A 54 -25.26 33.78 -14.26
C PHE A 54 -26.28 33.70 -13.10
N ASP A 55 -25.85 33.24 -11.92
CA ASP A 55 -26.66 33.26 -10.69
C ASP A 55 -25.74 33.46 -9.47
N PRO A 56 -25.37 34.71 -9.15
CA PRO A 56 -24.48 35.01 -8.04
C PRO A 56 -25.04 34.62 -6.66
N SER A 57 -26.32 34.24 -6.53
CA SER A 57 -26.88 33.74 -5.27
C SER A 57 -26.42 32.30 -4.96
N SER A 58 -25.96 31.59 -5.98
CA SER A 58 -25.45 30.23 -5.90
C SER A 58 -23.93 30.17 -6.06
N VAL A 59 -23.32 29.14 -5.48
CA VAL A 59 -21.90 28.80 -5.68
C VAL A 59 -21.74 27.55 -6.55
N VAL A 60 -20.62 27.44 -7.24
CA VAL A 60 -20.20 26.24 -7.98
C VAL A 60 -20.05 25.08 -6.99
N TYR A 61 -20.56 23.91 -7.36
CA TYR A 61 -20.36 22.69 -6.57
C TYR A 61 -18.86 22.36 -6.48
N VAL A 62 -18.38 22.06 -5.27
CA VAL A 62 -16.94 21.92 -4.97
C VAL A 62 -16.17 21.00 -5.92
N TRP A 63 -16.76 19.90 -6.40
CA TRP A 63 -16.07 19.03 -7.36
C TRP A 63 -15.93 19.63 -8.75
N PHE A 64 -16.89 20.47 -9.18
CA PHE A 64 -16.77 21.19 -10.46
C PHE A 64 -15.67 22.25 -10.41
N ASP A 65 -15.54 22.95 -9.28
CA ASP A 65 -14.44 23.88 -9.04
C ASP A 65 -13.11 23.14 -8.93
N ALA A 66 -13.02 22.18 -8.00
CA ALA A 66 -11.79 21.45 -7.71
C ALA A 66 -11.19 20.80 -8.95
N LEU A 67 -11.95 20.15 -9.83
CA LEU A 67 -11.39 19.49 -11.01
C LEU A 67 -10.73 20.47 -12.00
N ILE A 68 -11.13 21.74 -12.02
CA ILE A 68 -10.53 22.76 -12.89
C ILE A 68 -9.08 23.09 -12.46
N ASN A 69 -8.69 22.78 -11.22
CA ASN A 69 -7.34 23.02 -10.69
C ASN A 69 -6.24 22.51 -11.64
N TYR A 70 -6.44 21.35 -12.27
CA TYR A 70 -5.46 20.74 -13.16
C TYR A 70 -5.14 21.61 -14.37
N ALA A 71 -6.17 22.24 -14.94
CA ALA A 71 -6.03 23.10 -16.09
C ALA A 71 -5.60 24.52 -15.69
N SER A 72 -6.15 25.07 -14.59
CA SER A 72 -5.82 26.42 -14.13
C SER A 72 -4.38 26.52 -13.61
N ALA A 73 -3.87 25.49 -12.94
CA ALA A 73 -2.49 25.45 -12.46
C ALA A 73 -1.45 25.50 -13.59
N VAL A 74 -1.83 25.10 -14.80
CA VAL A 74 -0.98 25.18 -16.00
C VAL A 74 -1.42 26.27 -16.96
N GLY A 75 -2.18 27.27 -16.49
CA GLY A 75 -2.40 28.51 -17.24
C GLY A 75 -3.75 28.67 -17.93
N LEU A 76 -4.71 27.76 -17.74
CA LEU A 76 -6.06 27.95 -18.29
C LEU A 76 -6.66 29.29 -17.81
N GLY A 77 -6.97 30.18 -18.75
CA GLY A 77 -7.55 31.50 -18.48
C GLY A 77 -6.54 32.60 -18.13
N GLY A 78 -5.24 32.33 -18.12
CA GLY A 78 -4.20 33.32 -17.79
C GLY A 78 -2.92 33.24 -18.63
N ASP A 79 -2.34 32.05 -18.78
CA ASP A 79 -1.07 31.82 -19.48
C ASP A 79 -1.25 30.75 -20.57
N ALA A 80 -1.43 31.21 -21.82
CA ALA A 80 -1.69 30.32 -22.95
C ALA A 80 -0.46 29.49 -23.36
N GLU A 81 0.75 29.99 -23.16
CA GLU A 81 1.98 29.27 -23.52
C GLU A 81 2.23 28.12 -22.55
N MET A 82 2.07 28.37 -21.24
CA MET A 82 2.14 27.33 -20.22
C MET A 82 1.05 26.27 -20.46
N PHE A 83 -0.16 26.70 -20.83
CA PHE A 83 -1.27 25.78 -21.07
C PHE A 83 -1.01 24.89 -22.27
N ALA A 84 -0.56 25.46 -23.39
CA ALA A 84 -0.22 24.69 -24.58
C ALA A 84 0.95 23.72 -24.36
N ARG A 85 1.86 24.03 -23.44
CA ARG A 85 3.01 23.17 -23.12
C ARG A 85 2.62 21.93 -22.30
N TRP A 86 1.71 22.08 -21.34
CA TRP A 86 1.44 21.04 -20.34
C TRP A 86 0.05 20.42 -20.43
N TRP A 87 -0.86 20.99 -21.23
CA TRP A 87 -2.20 20.44 -21.46
C TRP A 87 -2.30 19.75 -22.82
N PRO A 88 -2.93 18.56 -22.92
CA PRO A 88 -3.56 17.78 -21.85
C PRO A 88 -2.54 17.10 -20.93
N ALA A 89 -2.92 16.87 -19.68
CA ALA A 89 -2.09 16.13 -18.74
C ALA A 89 -1.87 14.68 -19.20
N ASP A 90 -0.63 14.19 -19.08
CA ASP A 90 -0.29 12.81 -19.43
C ASP A 90 -0.86 11.79 -18.43
N LEU A 91 -0.87 12.12 -17.13
CA LEU A 91 -1.29 11.21 -16.08
C LEU A 91 -1.91 11.96 -14.90
N HIS A 92 -3.09 11.51 -14.47
CA HIS A 92 -3.69 11.88 -13.19
C HIS A 92 -3.55 10.71 -12.20
N ILE A 93 -2.86 10.91 -11.08
CA ILE A 93 -2.77 9.92 -9.99
C ILE A 93 -3.79 10.29 -8.91
N ILE A 94 -4.68 9.37 -8.56
CA ILE A 94 -5.76 9.59 -7.61
C ILE A 94 -6.00 8.37 -6.71
N GLY A 95 -6.67 8.57 -5.58
CA GLY A 95 -7.25 7.48 -4.80
C GLY A 95 -8.50 6.90 -5.46
N LYS A 96 -8.76 5.60 -5.22
CA LYS A 96 -9.89 4.89 -5.84
C LYS A 96 -11.27 5.47 -5.48
N ASP A 97 -11.39 6.16 -4.35
CA ASP A 97 -12.62 6.80 -3.87
C ASP A 97 -13.11 7.94 -4.77
N ILE A 98 -12.20 8.57 -5.51
CA ILE A 98 -12.51 9.72 -6.38
C ILE A 98 -12.44 9.38 -7.88
N THR A 99 -12.40 8.09 -8.22
CA THR A 99 -12.31 7.59 -9.60
C THR A 99 -13.43 8.12 -10.48
N ARG A 100 -14.68 8.11 -10.02
CA ARG A 100 -15.84 8.59 -10.79
C ARG A 100 -15.70 10.06 -11.18
N PHE A 101 -15.12 10.90 -10.32
CA PHE A 101 -14.91 12.31 -10.63
C PHE A 101 -13.92 12.49 -11.77
N HIS A 102 -12.84 11.71 -11.81
CA HIS A 102 -11.76 11.88 -12.77
C HIS A 102 -11.94 11.10 -14.08
N ALA A 103 -12.69 10.00 -14.04
CA ALA A 103 -12.90 9.12 -15.18
C ALA A 103 -14.25 9.31 -15.89
N VAL A 104 -15.19 10.05 -15.28
CA VAL A 104 -16.54 10.29 -15.84
C VAL A 104 -16.87 11.77 -15.86
N ILE A 105 -16.89 12.43 -14.69
CA ILE A 105 -17.34 13.82 -14.58
C ILE A 105 -16.34 14.75 -15.25
N TRP A 106 -15.05 14.61 -14.96
CA TRP A 106 -14.00 15.45 -15.50
C TRP A 106 -13.87 15.37 -17.03
N PRO A 107 -13.82 14.17 -17.66
CA PRO A 107 -13.78 14.10 -19.12
C PRO A 107 -15.04 14.68 -19.77
N ALA A 108 -16.23 14.48 -19.17
CA ALA A 108 -17.45 15.10 -19.67
C ALA A 108 -17.44 16.63 -19.57
N MET A 109 -16.89 17.19 -18.49
CA MET A 109 -16.68 18.63 -18.34
C MET A 109 -15.76 19.17 -19.44
N LEU A 110 -14.63 18.50 -19.67
CA LEU A 110 -13.66 18.88 -20.71
C LEU A 110 -14.26 18.78 -22.12
N MET A 111 -14.96 17.69 -22.44
CA MET A 111 -15.70 17.54 -23.70
C MET A 111 -16.71 18.67 -23.89
N SER A 112 -17.44 19.05 -22.83
CA SER A 112 -18.38 20.17 -22.86
C SER A 112 -17.69 21.51 -23.11
N ALA A 113 -16.51 21.71 -22.52
CA ALA A 113 -15.67 22.89 -22.72
C ALA A 113 -14.85 22.84 -24.03
N LYS A 114 -14.97 21.75 -24.82
CA LYS A 114 -14.19 21.49 -26.03
C LYS A 114 -12.68 21.48 -25.79
N LEU A 115 -12.27 20.98 -24.62
CA LEU A 115 -10.87 20.79 -24.24
C LEU A 115 -10.50 19.30 -24.36
N PRO A 116 -9.22 18.98 -24.65
CA PRO A 116 -8.76 17.59 -24.69
C PRO A 116 -8.79 16.98 -23.29
N VAL A 117 -9.12 15.69 -23.22
CA VAL A 117 -9.11 14.89 -21.99
C VAL A 117 -7.69 14.49 -21.60
N PRO A 118 -7.39 14.21 -20.32
CA PRO A 118 -6.08 13.67 -19.94
C PRO A 118 -5.81 12.35 -20.65
N ARG A 119 -4.53 12.01 -20.87
CA ARG A 119 -4.17 10.77 -21.58
C ARG A 119 -4.45 9.53 -20.72
N GLN A 120 -4.21 9.62 -19.41
CA GLN A 120 -4.40 8.52 -18.48
C GLN A 120 -4.81 8.99 -17.08
N VAL A 121 -5.59 8.15 -16.40
CA VAL A 121 -5.96 8.24 -14.99
C VAL A 121 -5.54 6.95 -14.31
N PHE A 122 -4.84 7.05 -13.18
CA PHE A 122 -4.47 5.91 -12.35
C PHE A 122 -5.10 6.02 -10.96
N GLY A 123 -5.97 5.08 -10.61
CA GLY A 123 -6.66 5.00 -9.33
C GLY A 123 -6.03 4.01 -8.36
N HIS A 124 -5.18 4.47 -7.44
CA HIS A 124 -4.54 3.62 -6.44
C HIS A 124 -5.48 3.25 -5.29
N GLY A 125 -5.20 2.12 -4.63
CA GLY A 125 -5.99 1.64 -3.49
C GLY A 125 -5.76 2.41 -2.20
N PHE A 126 -6.48 1.98 -1.16
CA PHE A 126 -6.36 2.53 0.18
C PHE A 126 -5.14 1.97 0.90
N MET A 127 -4.70 2.69 1.93
CA MET A 127 -3.73 2.20 2.90
C MET A 127 -4.46 1.77 4.18
N THR A 128 -4.10 0.62 4.73
CA THR A 128 -4.54 0.14 6.05
C THR A 128 -3.37 0.10 7.02
N LEU A 129 -3.67 0.02 8.32
CA LEU A 129 -2.71 -0.24 9.39
C LEU A 129 -3.05 -1.59 10.02
N ASN A 130 -2.19 -2.59 9.89
CA ASN A 130 -2.41 -3.96 10.38
C ASN A 130 -3.78 -4.52 9.97
N GLY A 131 -4.18 -4.30 8.72
CA GLY A 131 -5.45 -4.72 8.12
C GLY A 131 -6.66 -3.86 8.51
N GLN A 132 -6.51 -2.86 9.38
CA GLN A 132 -7.59 -1.97 9.77
C GLN A 132 -7.60 -0.68 8.94
N ARG A 133 -8.79 -0.24 8.53
CA ARG A 133 -8.93 1.07 7.87
C ARG A 133 -8.43 2.16 8.80
N MET A 134 -7.66 3.09 8.24
CA MET A 134 -7.16 4.24 8.99
C MET A 134 -8.34 5.10 9.45
N SER A 135 -8.39 5.36 10.75
CA SER A 135 -9.36 6.25 11.37
C SER A 135 -8.73 6.94 12.57
N LYS A 136 -8.91 8.26 12.65
CA LYS A 136 -8.50 9.04 13.83
C LYS A 136 -9.25 8.60 15.09
N SER A 137 -10.52 8.21 14.97
CA SER A 137 -11.34 7.81 16.13
C SER A 137 -11.00 6.41 16.65
N LEU A 138 -10.46 5.54 15.80
CA LEU A 138 -10.06 4.18 16.19
C LEU A 138 -8.58 4.08 16.60
N GLY A 139 -7.83 5.19 16.53
CA GLY A 139 -6.39 5.21 16.81
C GLY A 139 -5.54 4.46 15.78
N THR A 140 -6.11 4.16 14.60
CA THR A 140 -5.45 3.40 13.52
C THR A 140 -4.86 4.29 12.44
N ALA A 141 -4.80 5.61 12.67
CA ALA A 141 -4.18 6.54 11.76
C ALA A 141 -2.65 6.46 11.89
N ILE A 142 -1.94 6.43 10.76
CA ILE A 142 -0.49 6.58 10.71
C ILE A 142 -0.21 8.01 10.29
N ASP A 143 0.54 8.74 11.10
CA ASP A 143 1.10 10.01 10.65
C ASP A 143 2.37 9.73 9.81
N PRO A 144 2.41 10.07 8.52
CA PRO A 144 3.61 9.88 7.70
C PRO A 144 4.80 10.68 8.23
N ILE A 145 4.57 11.77 8.98
CA ILE A 145 5.65 12.53 9.62
C ILE A 145 6.27 11.72 10.76
N GLU A 146 5.47 11.04 11.58
CA GLU A 146 5.99 10.15 12.64
C GLU A 146 6.84 9.01 12.05
N ALA A 147 6.40 8.42 10.95
CA ALA A 147 7.16 7.37 10.28
C ALA A 147 8.45 7.90 9.63
N ALA A 148 8.43 9.14 9.14
CA ALA A 148 9.61 9.81 8.60
C ALA A 148 10.59 10.25 9.70
N ASP A 149 10.11 10.68 10.87
CA ASP A 149 10.96 11.06 12.00
C ASP A 149 11.73 9.85 12.57
N ARG A 150 11.17 8.65 12.44
CA ARG A 150 11.78 7.40 12.92
C ARG A 150 13.08 7.05 12.18
N PHE A 151 13.08 7.07 10.84
CA PHE A 151 14.23 6.62 10.03
C PHE A 151 14.65 7.60 8.91
N GLY A 152 13.88 8.65 8.68
CA GLY A 152 14.03 9.60 7.59
C GLY A 152 12.98 9.42 6.49
N ALA A 153 12.87 10.43 5.63
CA ALA A 153 11.92 10.42 4.50
C ALA A 153 12.26 9.36 3.44
N ASP A 154 13.56 9.15 3.14
CA ASP A 154 13.98 8.20 2.10
C ASP A 154 13.63 6.74 2.46
N PRO A 155 13.89 6.26 3.70
CA PRO A 155 13.42 4.94 4.11
C PRO A 155 11.90 4.77 4.05
N LEU A 156 11.12 5.77 4.47
CA LEU A 156 9.67 5.72 4.36
C LEU A 156 9.22 5.63 2.91
N ARG A 157 9.79 6.45 2.03
CA ARG A 157 9.49 6.44 0.58
C ARG A 157 9.81 5.08 -0.03
N LEU A 158 10.97 4.50 0.29
CA LEU A 158 11.33 3.17 -0.18
C LEU A 158 10.33 2.12 0.31
N TYR A 159 9.98 2.14 1.60
CA TYR A 159 9.01 1.20 2.17
C TYR A 159 7.67 1.28 1.44
N LEU A 160 7.11 2.48 1.29
CA LEU A 160 5.82 2.68 0.62
C LEU A 160 5.85 2.29 -0.86
N VAL A 161 6.99 2.41 -1.54
CA VAL A 161 7.11 2.10 -2.98
C VAL A 161 7.45 0.63 -3.24
N LYS A 162 8.36 0.04 -2.46
CA LYS A 162 8.90 -1.30 -2.69
C LYS A 162 8.07 -2.40 -2.02
N GLU A 163 7.61 -2.15 -0.79
CA GLU A 163 6.88 -3.17 -0.01
C GLU A 163 5.40 -3.20 -0.38
N ILE A 164 4.83 -2.05 -0.72
CA ILE A 164 3.40 -1.91 -0.96
C ILE A 164 3.15 -1.78 -2.46
N ALA A 165 2.53 -2.81 -3.03
CA ALA A 165 2.23 -2.84 -4.47
C ALA A 165 1.29 -1.70 -4.86
N PHE A 166 1.77 -0.82 -5.74
CA PHE A 166 1.00 0.33 -6.23
C PHE A 166 -0.21 -0.11 -7.07
N GLY A 167 -1.39 0.46 -6.79
CA GLY A 167 -2.65 0.16 -7.49
C GLY A 167 -3.67 -0.57 -6.61
N GLY A 168 -3.26 -1.62 -5.91
CA GLY A 168 -4.10 -2.34 -4.95
C GLY A 168 -4.24 -1.63 -3.61
N ASP A 169 -5.06 -2.19 -2.72
CA ASP A 169 -5.05 -1.79 -1.31
C ASP A 169 -3.75 -2.30 -0.68
N GLY A 170 -3.11 -1.45 0.10
CA GLY A 170 -1.85 -1.72 0.77
C GLY A 170 -2.02 -1.75 2.28
N ASP A 171 -1.13 -2.47 2.96
CA ASP A 171 -1.10 -2.54 4.43
C ASP A 171 0.25 -2.08 4.97
N PHE A 172 0.22 -1.10 5.86
CA PHE A 172 1.38 -0.65 6.61
C PHE A 172 1.42 -1.36 7.96
N SER A 173 2.62 -1.75 8.39
CA SER A 173 2.87 -2.11 9.79
C SER A 173 4.22 -1.57 10.25
N TRP A 174 4.29 -1.12 11.50
CA TRP A 174 5.53 -0.65 12.11
C TRP A 174 6.60 -1.74 12.16
N GLU A 175 6.19 -2.98 12.43
CA GLU A 175 7.07 -4.15 12.46
C GLU A 175 7.71 -4.40 11.09
N ARG A 176 6.92 -4.40 10.00
CA ARG A 176 7.47 -4.56 8.65
C ARG A 176 8.33 -3.36 8.26
N TYR A 177 7.95 -2.16 8.65
CA TYR A 177 8.75 -0.97 8.35
C TYR A 177 10.15 -1.04 9.01
N ASP A 178 10.21 -1.42 10.29
CA ASP A 178 11.48 -1.66 11.00
C ASP A 178 12.29 -2.80 10.38
N GLU A 179 11.62 -3.90 10.03
CA GLU A 179 12.26 -5.06 9.39
C GLU A 179 12.88 -4.66 8.04
N ARG A 180 12.10 -4.01 7.16
CA ARG A 180 12.56 -3.59 5.84
C ARG A 180 13.67 -2.56 5.93
N TYR A 181 13.62 -1.62 6.88
CA TYR A 181 14.73 -0.71 7.14
C TYR A 181 16.04 -1.48 7.43
N ASN A 182 15.99 -2.46 8.33
CA ASN A 182 17.18 -3.21 8.69
C ASN A 182 17.67 -4.12 7.55
N VAL A 183 16.75 -4.83 6.88
CA VAL A 183 17.08 -5.78 5.81
C VAL A 183 17.55 -5.06 4.55
N ASP A 184 16.73 -4.18 3.98
CA ASP A 184 16.98 -3.59 2.67
C ASP A 184 18.01 -2.45 2.71
N LEU A 185 18.06 -1.68 3.80
CA LEU A 185 18.93 -0.51 3.90
C LEU A 185 20.19 -0.79 4.71
N ALA A 186 20.06 -1.05 6.01
CA ALA A 186 21.23 -1.17 6.89
C ALA A 186 22.12 -2.37 6.52
N ASN A 187 21.52 -3.55 6.34
CA ASN A 187 22.27 -4.79 6.13
C ASN A 187 22.62 -5.09 4.68
N ASN A 188 21.85 -4.54 3.73
CA ASN A 188 22.05 -4.77 2.31
C ASN A 188 22.78 -3.59 1.63
N LEU A 189 22.05 -2.56 1.19
CA LEU A 189 22.64 -1.46 0.42
C LEU A 189 23.70 -0.68 1.22
N GLY A 190 23.39 -0.27 2.45
CA GLY A 190 24.31 0.50 3.31
C GLY A 190 25.60 -0.25 3.62
N ASN A 191 25.47 -1.53 3.98
CA ASN A 191 26.62 -2.41 4.22
C ASN A 191 27.44 -2.64 2.94
N LEU A 192 26.81 -2.81 1.78
CA LEU A 192 27.50 -2.94 0.49
C LEU A 192 28.34 -1.69 0.19
N VAL A 193 27.77 -0.50 0.29
CA VAL A 193 28.50 0.76 0.07
C VAL A 193 29.68 0.89 1.05
N SER A 194 29.46 0.60 2.33
CA SER A 194 30.53 0.62 3.34
C SER A 194 31.66 -0.35 3.02
N ARG A 195 31.35 -1.62 2.72
CA ARG A 195 32.36 -2.64 2.40
C ARG A 195 33.18 -2.28 1.17
N VAL A 196 32.54 -1.81 0.09
CA VAL A 196 33.23 -1.46 -1.15
C VAL A 196 34.14 -0.24 -0.95
N THR A 197 33.65 0.82 -0.29
CA THR A 197 34.46 2.03 -0.01
C THR A 197 35.62 1.73 0.94
N VAL A 198 35.44 0.91 1.97
CA VAL A 198 36.51 0.46 2.87
C VAL A 198 37.56 -0.37 2.13
N MET A 199 37.15 -1.34 1.29
CA MET A 199 38.09 -2.16 0.53
C MET A 199 38.87 -1.32 -0.50
N ALA A 200 38.21 -0.38 -1.17
CA ALA A 200 38.87 0.56 -2.08
C ALA A 200 39.89 1.44 -1.34
N GLY A 201 39.50 2.00 -0.19
CA GLY A 201 40.40 2.75 0.71
C GLY A 201 41.63 1.93 1.10
N ARG A 202 41.40 0.71 1.62
CA ARG A 202 42.46 -0.16 2.12
C ARG A 202 43.41 -0.67 1.03
N TYR A 203 42.89 -1.12 -0.10
CA TYR A 203 43.69 -1.83 -1.11
C TYR A 203 44.14 -0.93 -2.25
N ARG A 204 43.47 0.20 -2.48
CA ARG A 204 43.70 1.10 -3.63
C ARG A 204 43.69 2.59 -3.27
N GLN A 205 43.83 2.93 -1.98
CA GLN A 205 43.85 4.32 -1.50
C GLN A 205 42.62 5.12 -1.95
N GLY A 206 41.48 4.43 -2.11
CA GLY A 206 40.21 5.01 -2.56
C GLY A 206 40.13 5.31 -4.05
N ARG A 207 41.19 5.12 -4.85
CA ARG A 207 41.21 5.43 -6.29
C ARG A 207 41.10 4.16 -7.13
N LEU A 208 40.08 4.08 -7.96
CA LEU A 208 39.82 2.93 -8.83
C LEU A 208 39.83 3.36 -10.29
N THR A 209 40.67 2.71 -11.09
CA THR A 209 40.71 2.84 -12.55
C THR A 209 40.45 1.45 -13.15
N PRO A 210 39.60 1.32 -14.19
CA PRO A 210 39.33 0.04 -14.82
C PRO A 210 40.59 -0.47 -15.51
N THR A 211 40.85 -1.76 -15.36
CA THR A 211 42.02 -2.46 -15.94
C THR A 211 41.62 -3.32 -17.14
N GLY A 212 40.31 -3.57 -17.32
CA GLY A 212 39.78 -4.52 -18.29
C GLY A 212 39.91 -5.99 -17.85
N ALA A 213 40.56 -6.26 -16.71
CA ALA A 213 40.77 -7.60 -16.19
C ALA A 213 39.59 -8.05 -15.31
N GLY A 214 38.49 -8.52 -15.91
CA GLY A 214 37.31 -8.90 -15.14
C GLY A 214 36.23 -9.63 -15.93
N SER A 215 35.14 -9.95 -15.25
CA SER A 215 33.92 -10.51 -15.84
C SER A 215 32.95 -9.38 -16.14
N ASP A 216 32.21 -9.48 -17.23
CA ASP A 216 31.12 -8.57 -17.59
C ASP A 216 29.79 -8.90 -16.85
N GLN A 217 29.83 -9.76 -15.83
CA GLN A 217 28.66 -10.17 -15.05
C GLN A 217 27.86 -8.99 -14.50
N LEU A 218 28.49 -8.05 -13.78
CA LEU A 218 27.79 -6.89 -13.22
C LEU A 218 27.34 -5.91 -14.30
N ALA A 219 28.08 -5.79 -15.41
CA ALA A 219 27.68 -4.96 -16.54
C ALA A 219 26.39 -5.47 -17.19
N ARG A 220 26.28 -6.79 -17.43
CA ARG A 220 25.05 -7.41 -17.93
C ARG A 220 23.90 -7.28 -16.94
N LEU A 221 24.13 -7.54 -15.66
CA LEU A 221 23.11 -7.40 -14.62
C LEU A 221 22.61 -5.96 -14.51
N GLY A 222 23.52 -4.99 -14.58
CA GLY A 222 23.18 -3.56 -14.55
C GLY A 222 22.34 -3.14 -15.76
N ALA A 223 22.71 -3.58 -16.96
CA ALA A 223 21.93 -3.32 -18.17
C ALA A 223 20.51 -3.92 -18.08
N GLN A 224 20.39 -5.15 -17.57
CA GLN A 224 19.10 -5.79 -17.34
C GLN A 224 18.26 -5.03 -16.30
N ALA A 225 18.86 -4.67 -15.16
CA ALA A 225 18.19 -3.93 -14.09
C ALA A 225 17.66 -2.58 -14.59
N ALA A 226 18.45 -1.83 -15.38
CA ALA A 226 18.01 -0.56 -15.95
C ALA A 226 16.86 -0.73 -16.96
N ALA A 227 16.91 -1.77 -17.79
CA ALA A 227 15.86 -2.08 -18.75
C ALA A 227 14.56 -2.51 -18.04
N ASP A 228 14.65 -3.37 -17.03
CA ASP A 228 13.52 -3.79 -16.20
C ASP A 228 12.90 -2.60 -15.47
N TYR A 229 13.75 -1.80 -14.81
CA TYR A 229 13.33 -0.59 -14.11
C TYR A 229 12.49 0.31 -15.01
N ARG A 230 12.98 0.62 -16.23
CA ARG A 230 12.25 1.48 -17.16
C ARG A 230 10.88 0.92 -17.50
N ARG A 231 10.81 -0.36 -17.90
CA ARG A 231 9.54 -1.00 -18.24
C ARG A 231 8.55 -0.96 -17.07
N SER A 232 9.02 -1.22 -15.86
CA SER A 232 8.18 -1.19 -14.66
C SER A 232 7.70 0.21 -14.31
N MET A 233 8.57 1.23 -14.39
CA MET A 233 8.20 2.61 -14.11
C MET A 233 7.22 3.17 -15.16
N ASP A 234 7.43 2.87 -16.44
CA ASP A 234 6.52 3.27 -17.53
C ASP A 234 5.14 2.59 -17.38
N ALA A 235 5.09 1.39 -16.79
CA ALA A 235 3.86 0.66 -16.49
C ALA A 235 3.25 1.00 -15.11
N LEU A 236 3.79 2.01 -14.40
CA LEU A 236 3.38 2.39 -13.04
C LEU A 236 3.51 1.27 -12.00
N ALA A 237 4.31 0.24 -12.28
CA ALA A 237 4.66 -0.85 -11.38
C ALA A 237 5.88 -0.44 -10.51
N LEU A 238 5.70 0.57 -9.66
CA LEU A 238 6.79 1.20 -8.91
C LEU A 238 7.57 0.22 -8.02
N HIS A 239 6.88 -0.74 -7.41
CA HIS A 239 7.46 -1.80 -6.59
C HIS A 239 8.41 -2.70 -7.40
N GLU A 240 8.03 -3.07 -8.63
CA GLU A 240 8.89 -3.83 -9.55
C GLU A 240 10.10 -3.01 -10.00
N GLY A 241 9.93 -1.70 -10.21
CA GLY A 241 11.04 -0.79 -10.48
C GLY A 241 12.06 -0.77 -9.35
N ALA A 242 11.60 -0.58 -8.11
CA ALA A 242 12.46 -0.66 -6.93
C ALA A 242 13.13 -2.04 -6.78
N ALA A 243 12.38 -3.12 -7.01
CA ALA A 243 12.91 -4.49 -6.97
C ALA A 243 14.01 -4.71 -8.03
N ALA A 244 13.88 -4.14 -9.24
CA ALA A 244 14.93 -4.22 -10.26
C ALA A 244 16.26 -3.59 -9.83
N ALA A 245 16.20 -2.43 -9.15
CA ALA A 245 17.39 -1.82 -8.57
C ALA A 245 18.00 -2.70 -7.45
N TYR A 246 17.15 -3.33 -6.63
CA TYR A 246 17.59 -4.24 -5.57
C TYR A 246 18.20 -5.53 -6.09
N ARG A 247 17.72 -6.09 -7.22
CA ARG A 247 18.39 -7.23 -7.87
C ARG A 247 19.84 -6.92 -8.25
N LEU A 248 20.14 -5.69 -8.67
CA LEU A 248 21.51 -5.26 -8.93
C LEU A 248 22.33 -5.18 -7.64
N ILE A 249 21.75 -4.67 -6.55
CA ILE A 249 22.40 -4.58 -5.24
C ILE A 249 22.73 -5.99 -4.70
N ASP A 250 21.77 -6.91 -4.75
CA ASP A 250 21.92 -8.29 -4.31
C ASP A 250 22.98 -9.02 -5.13
N GLY A 251 22.90 -8.94 -6.46
CA GLY A 251 23.91 -9.53 -7.34
C GLY A 251 25.30 -8.91 -7.17
N THR A 252 25.40 -7.65 -6.74
CA THR A 252 26.70 -7.03 -6.39
C THR A 252 27.26 -7.59 -5.07
N ASN A 253 26.40 -7.83 -4.07
CA ASN A 253 26.82 -8.50 -2.84
C ASN A 253 27.32 -9.92 -3.11
N GLU A 254 26.60 -10.68 -3.94
CA GLU A 254 27.00 -12.03 -4.37
C GLU A 254 28.32 -12.01 -5.15
N PHE A 255 28.49 -11.05 -6.06
CA PHE A 255 29.73 -10.87 -6.81
C PHE A 255 30.92 -10.60 -5.88
N ILE A 256 30.78 -9.73 -4.88
CA ILE A 256 31.84 -9.47 -3.90
C ILE A 256 32.15 -10.73 -3.07
N ALA A 257 31.14 -11.52 -2.70
CA ALA A 257 31.36 -12.77 -1.98
C ALA A 257 32.15 -13.78 -2.84
N ALA A 258 31.72 -13.98 -4.10
CA ALA A 258 32.32 -14.92 -5.03
C ALA A 258 33.75 -14.53 -5.44
N THR A 259 34.00 -13.24 -5.67
CA THR A 259 35.33 -12.75 -6.05
C THR A 259 36.31 -12.69 -4.88
N SER A 260 35.81 -12.64 -3.64
CA SER A 260 36.61 -12.56 -2.42
C SER A 260 37.76 -11.54 -2.52
N PRO A 261 37.49 -10.23 -2.67
CA PRO A 261 38.54 -9.21 -2.87
C PRO A 261 39.64 -9.22 -1.80
N TRP A 262 39.32 -9.63 -0.57
CA TRP A 262 40.28 -9.79 0.53
C TRP A 262 41.30 -10.91 0.31
N ALA A 263 40.97 -11.93 -0.49
CA ALA A 263 41.89 -12.98 -0.90
C ALA A 263 42.76 -12.48 -2.07
N LEU A 264 42.14 -11.85 -3.08
CA LEU A 264 42.86 -11.25 -4.22
C LEU A 264 43.88 -10.20 -3.77
N ALA A 265 43.57 -9.44 -2.71
CA ALA A 265 44.48 -8.44 -2.16
C ALA A 265 45.80 -9.00 -1.60
N LYS A 266 45.86 -10.31 -1.34
CA LYS A 266 47.07 -10.99 -0.84
C LYS A 266 47.98 -11.48 -1.97
N ASP A 267 47.48 -11.51 -3.21
CA ASP A 267 48.21 -11.99 -4.37
C ASP A 267 48.56 -10.82 -5.31
N PRO A 268 49.85 -10.44 -5.42
CA PRO A 268 50.29 -9.39 -6.33
C PRO A 268 49.92 -9.65 -7.80
N ALA A 269 49.86 -10.91 -8.24
CA ALA A 269 49.49 -11.26 -9.62
C ALA A 269 48.00 -11.02 -9.90
N ALA A 270 47.17 -10.93 -8.86
CA ALA A 270 45.74 -10.65 -8.96
C ALA A 270 45.39 -9.16 -8.87
N ALA A 271 46.40 -8.26 -8.91
CA ALA A 271 46.20 -6.83 -8.69
C ALA A 271 45.18 -6.21 -9.65
N ASP A 272 45.25 -6.53 -10.95
CA ASP A 272 44.33 -5.97 -11.94
C ASP A 272 42.90 -6.48 -11.77
N ARG A 273 42.74 -7.77 -11.40
CA ARG A 273 41.43 -8.38 -11.13
C ARG A 273 40.79 -7.77 -9.89
N LEU A 274 41.57 -7.49 -8.84
CA LEU A 274 41.08 -6.79 -7.66
C LEU A 274 40.62 -5.37 -8.00
N SER A 275 41.42 -4.62 -8.76
CA SER A 275 41.09 -3.26 -9.19
C SER A 275 39.79 -3.23 -10.00
N GLN A 276 39.67 -4.13 -11.00
CA GLN A 276 38.48 -4.23 -11.83
C GLN A 276 37.25 -4.63 -11.04
N GLY A 277 37.36 -5.66 -10.19
CA GLY A 277 36.23 -6.12 -9.38
C GLY A 277 35.68 -5.05 -8.43
N LEU A 278 36.56 -4.26 -7.80
CA LEU A 278 36.15 -3.13 -6.98
C LEU A 278 35.55 -1.99 -7.81
N PHE A 279 36.10 -1.73 -9.01
CA PHE A 279 35.56 -0.73 -9.93
C PHE A 279 34.14 -1.10 -10.39
N ASP A 280 33.93 -2.36 -10.79
CA ASP A 280 32.63 -2.86 -11.24
C ASP A 280 31.60 -2.82 -10.10
N ALA A 281 31.99 -3.19 -8.87
CA ALA A 281 31.10 -3.06 -7.73
C ALA A 281 30.72 -1.61 -7.44
N ALA A 282 31.67 -0.67 -7.55
CA ALA A 282 31.40 0.76 -7.40
C ALA A 282 30.48 1.31 -8.50
N GLU A 283 30.63 0.84 -9.75
CA GLU A 283 29.73 1.21 -10.84
C GLU A 283 28.33 0.63 -10.67
N ALA A 284 28.20 -0.61 -10.20
CA ALA A 284 26.90 -1.21 -9.88
C ALA A 284 26.17 -0.43 -8.78
N ILE A 285 26.89 -0.01 -7.72
CA ILE A 285 26.35 0.86 -6.66
C ILE A 285 25.90 2.21 -7.24
N ARG A 286 26.72 2.83 -8.11
CA ARG A 286 26.36 4.09 -8.77
C ARG A 286 25.07 3.94 -9.58
N LEU A 287 24.98 2.88 -10.38
CA LEU A 287 23.80 2.61 -11.20
C LEU A 287 22.56 2.38 -10.33
N ALA A 288 22.66 1.56 -9.27
CA ALA A 288 21.57 1.37 -8.32
C ALA A 288 21.11 2.69 -7.68
N ALA A 289 22.03 3.58 -7.30
CA ALA A 289 21.70 4.90 -6.77
C ALA A 289 21.01 5.80 -7.81
N VAL A 290 21.37 5.73 -9.09
CA VAL A 290 20.64 6.45 -10.14
C VAL A 290 19.21 5.93 -10.26
N LEU A 291 19.02 4.62 -10.30
CA LEU A 291 17.69 4.00 -10.39
C LEU A 291 16.83 4.31 -9.16
N LEU A 292 17.43 4.36 -7.97
CA LEU A 292 16.74 4.67 -6.73
C LEU A 292 16.54 6.16 -6.49
N SER A 293 17.15 7.06 -7.27
CA SER A 293 17.08 8.51 -7.04
C SER A 293 15.66 9.11 -7.03
N PRO A 294 14.66 8.63 -7.81
CA PRO A 294 13.29 9.12 -7.69
C PRO A 294 12.61 8.68 -6.38
N ILE A 295 13.09 7.61 -5.75
CA ILE A 295 12.51 7.01 -4.53
C ILE A 295 13.24 7.52 -3.29
N MET A 296 14.57 7.49 -3.29
CA MET A 296 15.45 7.89 -2.19
C MET A 296 16.43 8.99 -2.65
N PRO A 297 15.97 10.22 -2.90
CA PRO A 297 16.81 11.28 -3.49
C PRO A 297 18.01 11.69 -2.62
N ALA A 298 17.84 11.81 -1.30
CA ALA A 298 18.90 12.27 -0.40
C ALA A 298 19.98 11.20 -0.23
N SER A 299 19.58 9.96 0.02
CA SER A 299 20.49 8.82 0.14
C SER A 299 21.17 8.49 -1.18
N SER A 300 20.46 8.58 -2.31
CA SER A 300 21.07 8.35 -3.62
C SER A 300 22.13 9.41 -3.94
N LYS A 301 21.88 10.68 -3.59
CA LYS A 301 22.88 11.75 -3.70
C LYS A 301 24.13 11.44 -2.86
N ASP A 302 23.97 11.00 -1.62
CA ASP A 302 25.11 10.66 -0.77
C ASP A 302 25.87 9.43 -1.30
N ILE A 303 25.17 8.38 -1.74
CA ILE A 303 25.79 7.20 -2.34
C ILE A 303 26.59 7.57 -3.59
N LEU A 304 26.03 8.37 -4.50
CA LEU A 304 26.71 8.82 -5.71
C LEU A 304 28.01 9.54 -5.36
N ARG A 305 27.96 10.48 -4.40
CA ARG A 305 29.16 11.20 -3.93
C ARG A 305 30.22 10.24 -3.38
N ARG A 306 29.82 9.25 -2.57
CA ARG A 306 30.74 8.27 -1.97
C ARG A 306 31.39 7.33 -2.98
N VAL A 307 30.76 7.10 -4.14
CA VAL A 307 31.32 6.28 -5.24
C VAL A 307 31.94 7.11 -6.37
N GLY A 308 32.18 8.41 -6.12
CA GLY A 308 32.88 9.30 -7.04
C GLY A 308 32.03 9.75 -8.25
N ALA A 309 30.70 9.84 -8.09
CA ALA A 309 29.77 10.29 -9.12
C ALA A 309 28.98 11.54 -8.69
N THR A 310 28.55 12.34 -9.67
CA THR A 310 27.70 13.52 -9.42
C THR A 310 26.22 13.15 -9.44
N SER A 311 25.43 13.84 -8.60
CA SER A 311 23.97 13.81 -8.62
C SER A 311 23.36 14.99 -9.41
N GLU A 312 24.17 15.91 -9.91
CA GLU A 312 23.68 17.09 -10.61
C GLU A 312 23.30 16.75 -12.05
N GLY A 313 22.11 17.19 -12.46
CA GLY A 313 21.62 16.99 -13.82
C GLY A 313 21.49 15.51 -14.22
N LEU A 314 21.13 14.63 -13.27
CA LEU A 314 20.91 13.22 -13.56
C LEU A 314 19.86 13.04 -14.65
N ASN A 315 20.15 12.14 -15.58
CA ASN A 315 19.29 11.75 -16.68
C ASN A 315 19.33 10.23 -16.83
N LEU A 316 18.18 9.57 -16.77
CA LEU A 316 18.13 8.10 -16.79
C LEU A 316 18.67 7.50 -18.10
N ASP A 317 18.48 8.14 -19.25
CA ASP A 317 18.96 7.62 -20.54
C ASP A 317 20.49 7.60 -20.61
N ARG A 318 21.16 8.58 -19.98
CA ARG A 318 22.62 8.69 -19.92
C ARG A 318 23.22 7.95 -18.73
N ASP A 319 22.67 8.20 -17.54
CA ASP A 319 23.23 7.77 -16.26
C ASP A 319 22.70 6.39 -15.82
N GLY A 320 21.62 5.90 -16.43
CA GLY A 320 21.14 4.53 -16.29
C GLY A 320 21.94 3.50 -17.11
N ARG A 321 23.03 3.91 -17.77
CA ARG A 321 23.93 3.01 -18.53
C ARG A 321 25.16 2.65 -17.71
N TRP A 322 25.67 1.45 -17.92
CA TRP A 322 26.95 1.00 -17.34
C TRP A 322 28.13 1.82 -17.87
N ARG A 323 29.04 2.20 -16.98
CA ARG A 323 30.29 2.93 -17.29
C ARG A 323 31.50 2.10 -16.94
N ALA A 324 32.19 1.61 -17.98
CA ALA A 324 33.42 0.82 -17.88
C ALA A 324 34.71 1.66 -17.98
N HIS A 325 34.63 2.99 -17.85
CA HIS A 325 35.75 3.91 -18.03
C HIS A 325 35.75 5.00 -16.96
N GLY A 326 36.86 5.75 -16.90
CA GLY A 326 37.06 6.85 -15.95
C GLY A 326 37.65 6.39 -14.63
N GLU A 327 38.16 7.36 -13.86
CA GLU A 327 38.61 7.12 -12.50
C GLU A 327 37.46 7.36 -11.51
N ARG A 328 37.41 6.56 -10.43
CA ARG A 328 36.53 6.80 -9.29
C ARG A 328 37.36 7.07 -8.04
N VAL A 329 36.98 8.11 -7.30
CA VAL A 329 37.49 8.38 -5.96
C VAL A 329 36.39 8.02 -4.97
N LEU A 330 36.60 6.95 -4.22
CA LEU A 330 35.67 6.44 -3.23
C LEU A 330 35.93 7.09 -1.87
N LEU A 331 34.86 7.53 -1.22
CA LEU A 331 34.92 8.18 0.09
C LEU A 331 34.49 7.18 1.15
N GLN A 332 35.41 6.88 2.08
CA GLN A 332 35.13 6.06 3.24
C GLN A 332 34.57 6.93 4.36
N GLU A 333 33.28 6.79 4.65
CA GLU A 333 32.57 7.53 5.69
C GLU A 333 31.70 6.60 6.53
N GLY A 334 31.09 7.13 7.60
CA GLY A 334 30.24 6.36 8.52
C GLY A 334 29.05 5.68 7.85
N PRO A 335 28.35 4.77 8.54
CA PRO A 335 27.22 4.04 7.97
C PRO A 335 26.14 4.98 7.43
N LEU A 336 25.58 4.67 6.25
CA LEU A 336 24.45 5.40 5.65
C LEU A 336 23.18 5.27 6.51
N TRP A 337 22.93 4.06 6.99
CA TRP A 337 21.78 3.71 7.81
C TRP A 337 22.28 2.88 8.99
N PRO A 338 22.39 3.47 10.20
CA PRO A 338 22.72 2.74 11.41
C PRO A 338 21.66 1.67 11.68
N ARG A 339 22.10 0.48 12.12
CA ARG A 339 21.18 -0.57 12.57
C ARG A 339 20.44 -0.09 13.81
N THR A 340 19.18 -0.49 13.92
CA THR A 340 18.40 -0.28 15.14
C THR A 340 18.35 -1.61 15.90
N ASP A 341 18.91 -1.65 17.10
CA ASP A 341 18.68 -2.80 17.99
C ASP A 341 17.20 -2.80 18.38
N GLY A 342 16.53 -3.95 18.28
CA GLY A 342 15.08 -4.07 18.45
C GLY A 342 14.51 -3.59 19.80
N ASP A 343 15.37 -3.28 20.78
CA ASP A 343 14.98 -2.69 22.07
C ASP A 343 14.97 -1.16 22.08
N SER A 344 15.67 -0.50 21.15
CA SER A 344 15.87 0.96 21.15
C SER A 344 14.67 1.78 20.64
N LEU A 345 13.60 1.12 20.19
CA LEU A 345 12.45 1.75 19.52
C LEU A 345 11.12 1.69 20.31
N ARG A 346 11.15 1.27 21.58
CA ARG A 346 9.99 1.41 22.49
C ARG A 346 9.84 2.83 23.07
N SER A 347 10.60 3.81 22.58
CA SER A 347 10.59 5.21 23.05
C SER A 347 9.82 6.18 22.14
N GLY A 348 8.86 5.70 21.35
CA GLY A 348 7.71 6.55 20.96
C GLY A 348 6.88 6.89 22.21
N PRO A 349 6.07 7.96 22.22
CA PRO A 349 5.35 8.37 23.42
C PRO A 349 4.49 7.20 23.92
N ALA A 350 4.81 6.71 25.11
CA ALA A 350 4.01 5.70 25.77
C ALA A 350 2.58 6.25 25.95
N PRO A 351 1.52 5.47 25.68
CA PRO A 351 0.18 5.86 26.10
C PRO A 351 0.22 6.09 27.62
N ALA A 352 -0.37 7.21 28.06
CA ALA A 352 -0.36 7.65 29.44
C ALA A 352 -0.75 6.53 30.40
N ALA A 353 0.22 5.99 31.13
CA ALA A 353 0.00 4.98 32.15
C ALA A 353 -0.51 5.66 33.42
N VAL A 354 -1.74 5.32 33.81
CA VAL A 354 -2.27 5.62 35.14
C VAL A 354 -1.69 4.58 36.11
N ALA A 355 -1.05 5.05 37.18
CA ALA A 355 -0.26 4.24 38.10
C ALA A 355 -1.09 3.53 39.18
N SER A 356 -0.71 2.28 39.50
CA SER A 356 -0.61 1.65 40.84
C SER A 356 -0.40 0.14 40.62
N GLY A 357 0.42 -0.64 41.32
CA GLY A 357 1.36 -0.46 42.43
C GLY A 357 1.79 -1.87 42.87
N GLY A 358 3.10 -2.09 43.00
CA GLY A 358 3.80 -3.06 43.85
C GLY A 358 3.39 -4.55 43.92
N GLY A 359 4.34 -5.43 43.57
CA GLY A 359 4.37 -6.82 44.06
C GLY A 359 5.31 -7.74 43.28
N ALA A 360 6.59 -7.81 43.66
CA ALA A 360 7.61 -8.67 43.05
C ALA A 360 7.34 -10.17 43.28
N PRO A 361 7.81 -11.07 42.39
CA PRO A 361 8.05 -12.46 42.77
C PRO A 361 9.51 -12.90 42.62
N ARG A 362 9.84 -13.79 43.56
CA ARG A 362 11.10 -14.46 43.85
C ARG A 362 11.41 -15.57 42.82
N ALA A 363 12.71 -15.82 42.66
CA ALA A 363 13.32 -16.84 41.82
C ALA A 363 13.01 -18.30 42.22
N VAL A 364 12.99 -19.19 41.22
CA VAL A 364 13.21 -20.65 41.37
C VAL A 364 14.18 -21.13 40.29
N LYS A 365 15.17 -21.93 40.72
CA LYS A 365 16.31 -22.49 39.99
C LYS A 365 16.00 -23.85 39.34
N LYS A 366 16.91 -24.24 38.43
CA LYS A 366 17.39 -25.58 37.99
C LYS A 366 16.92 -25.97 36.58
N SER A 367 17.75 -26.57 35.71
CA SER A 367 19.13 -27.06 35.82
C SER A 367 19.68 -27.43 34.44
N ASP A 368 21.01 -27.43 34.35
CA ASP A 368 21.86 -27.89 33.24
C ASP A 368 21.51 -29.25 32.63
N THR A 369 21.79 -29.41 31.33
CA THR A 369 22.68 -30.50 30.87
C THR A 369 23.34 -30.15 29.54
N ARG A 370 24.64 -30.47 29.47
CA ARG A 370 25.60 -30.26 28.39
C ARG A 370 25.97 -31.63 27.82
N ALA A 371 26.11 -31.74 26.50
CA ALA A 371 26.97 -32.68 25.72
C ALA A 371 26.38 -32.78 24.30
N GLY A 372 27.08 -32.91 23.18
CA GLY A 372 28.48 -33.22 22.90
C GLY A 372 28.55 -33.62 21.40
N VAL A 373 29.71 -33.40 20.80
CA VAL A 373 30.04 -33.44 19.35
C VAL A 373 30.12 -34.87 18.74
N ALA A 374 29.56 -35.03 17.52
CA ALA A 374 29.95 -35.78 16.27
C ALA A 374 30.74 -37.14 16.30
N PRO A 375 31.09 -37.79 15.14
CA PRO A 375 30.41 -38.12 13.87
C PRO A 375 30.60 -39.62 13.44
N LEU A 376 30.05 -40.05 12.29
CA LEU A 376 30.46 -41.18 11.40
C LEU A 376 29.44 -41.20 10.23
N GLY A 377 29.71 -41.40 8.95
CA GLY A 377 30.87 -41.89 8.22
C GLY A 377 30.35 -42.65 6.98
N ASP A 378 30.56 -42.05 5.80
CA ASP A 378 30.89 -42.64 4.49
C ASP A 378 30.03 -43.77 3.85
N ALA A 379 29.55 -43.56 2.61
CA ALA A 379 29.97 -44.33 1.44
C ALA A 379 29.10 -44.11 0.17
N ARG A 380 29.76 -43.55 -0.85
CA ARG A 380 29.81 -43.99 -2.27
C ARG A 380 28.54 -43.98 -3.14
N GLY A 381 28.54 -43.02 -4.07
CA GLY A 381 28.82 -43.30 -5.48
C GLY A 381 27.63 -43.58 -6.41
N ARG A 382 27.37 -42.67 -7.35
CA ARG A 382 27.53 -42.89 -8.82
C ARG A 382 27.03 -41.68 -9.60
N GLU A 383 27.92 -41.14 -10.43
CA GLU A 383 27.60 -40.27 -11.56
C GLU A 383 26.73 -41.01 -12.59
N SER A 384 25.82 -40.28 -13.24
CA SER A 384 25.41 -40.54 -14.62
C SER A 384 24.86 -39.24 -15.23
N THR A 385 25.69 -38.65 -16.07
CA THR A 385 25.34 -37.71 -17.14
C THR A 385 24.15 -38.19 -17.98
N LEU A 386 23.32 -37.26 -18.47
CA LEU A 386 22.94 -37.10 -19.88
C LEU A 386 21.93 -35.94 -20.05
N GLU A 387 22.28 -35.04 -20.97
CA GLU A 387 21.54 -33.88 -21.46
C GLU A 387 20.45 -34.26 -22.50
N PRO A 388 19.59 -33.31 -22.96
CA PRO A 388 18.17 -33.54 -23.22
C PRO A 388 17.81 -33.82 -24.69
N GLU A 389 16.72 -34.57 -24.90
CA GLU A 389 16.09 -34.73 -26.21
C GLU A 389 15.00 -33.67 -26.47
N VAL A 390 15.18 -32.98 -27.59
CA VAL A 390 14.21 -32.11 -28.26
C VAL A 390 13.21 -32.95 -29.05
N ARG A 391 11.90 -32.70 -28.89
CA ARG A 391 10.89 -33.04 -29.91
C ARG A 391 10.02 -31.84 -30.25
N LYS A 392 10.01 -31.52 -31.55
CA LYS A 392 9.17 -30.53 -32.24
C LYS A 392 7.85 -31.18 -32.74
N ARG A 393 6.90 -30.28 -33.06
CA ARG A 393 5.70 -30.38 -33.94
C ARG A 393 4.41 -30.85 -33.24
N ALA A 394 3.22 -30.32 -33.50
CA ALA A 394 2.74 -29.26 -34.41
C ALA A 394 1.36 -28.78 -33.91
N GLY A 395 0.95 -27.56 -34.27
CA GLY A 395 -0.38 -27.02 -33.95
C GLY A 395 -1.44 -27.35 -34.98
N VAL A 396 -2.71 -27.32 -34.56
CA VAL A 396 -3.93 -26.98 -35.33
C VAL A 396 -5.00 -26.56 -34.31
N GLY A 397 -5.58 -25.37 -34.45
CA GLY A 397 -6.87 -24.99 -33.82
C GLY A 397 -7.99 -24.98 -34.87
N PRO A 398 -9.16 -24.36 -34.61
CA PRO A 398 -10.01 -24.39 -33.42
C PRO A 398 -11.36 -25.11 -33.74
N ARG A 399 -12.13 -25.52 -32.72
CA ARG A 399 -13.50 -26.05 -32.93
C ARG A 399 -14.47 -25.40 -31.94
N ALA A 400 -15.52 -24.79 -32.49
CA ALA A 400 -16.65 -24.18 -31.78
C ALA A 400 -17.70 -25.23 -31.36
N PRO A 401 -18.67 -24.88 -30.48
CA PRO A 401 -19.25 -25.80 -29.49
C PRO A 401 -20.66 -26.30 -29.85
N GLN A 402 -21.10 -27.36 -29.17
CA GLN A 402 -22.51 -27.76 -29.07
C GLN A 402 -22.81 -28.19 -27.62
N ASP A 403 -23.83 -27.55 -27.05
CA ASP A 403 -25.00 -28.09 -26.30
C ASP A 403 -24.79 -29.17 -25.24
N GLN A 404 -25.48 -29.22 -24.09
CA GLN A 404 -26.59 -28.49 -23.46
C GLN A 404 -26.65 -29.06 -22.01
N ASP A 405 -27.03 -28.26 -21.01
CA ASP A 405 -27.93 -28.68 -19.91
C ASP A 405 -28.17 -27.53 -18.90
N ASN A 406 -29.28 -26.82 -19.14
CA ASN A 406 -30.38 -26.45 -18.22
C ASN A 406 -30.11 -26.27 -16.70
N VAL A 407 -30.44 -25.10 -16.12
CA VAL A 407 -31.51 -24.88 -15.10
C VAL A 407 -31.76 -23.36 -14.84
N LYS A 408 -32.94 -22.91 -15.30
CA LYS A 408 -33.93 -21.92 -14.79
C LYS A 408 -33.53 -20.69 -13.92
N GLU A 409 -33.78 -19.51 -14.50
CA GLU A 409 -34.25 -18.28 -13.82
C GLU A 409 -35.80 -18.21 -13.83
N PRO A 410 -36.46 -17.45 -12.92
CA PRO A 410 -37.83 -17.01 -13.09
C PRO A 410 -37.94 -15.56 -13.59
N SER A 411 -38.86 -15.39 -14.53
CA SER A 411 -39.28 -14.19 -15.24
C SER A 411 -40.27 -13.33 -14.47
N VAL A 412 -40.25 -12.01 -14.71
CA VAL A 412 -41.39 -11.11 -14.50
C VAL A 412 -41.44 -10.12 -15.66
N GLU A 413 -42.55 -10.13 -16.42
CA GLU A 413 -42.85 -9.20 -17.50
C GLU A 413 -43.81 -8.07 -17.04
N PRO A 414 -43.89 -6.95 -17.79
CA PRO A 414 -44.32 -5.63 -17.30
C PRO A 414 -45.80 -5.32 -17.59
N THR A 415 -46.34 -4.29 -16.92
CA THR A 415 -47.63 -3.69 -17.27
C THR A 415 -47.53 -2.18 -17.41
N ASP A 416 -47.94 -1.71 -18.59
CA ASP A 416 -47.96 -0.33 -19.08
C ASP A 416 -49.23 0.47 -18.69
N ASN A 417 -49.09 1.80 -18.87
CA ASN A 417 -50.09 2.85 -19.18
C ASN A 417 -50.59 3.77 -18.03
N PRO A 418 -51.06 5.02 -18.30
CA PRO A 418 -50.45 6.10 -19.09
C PRO A 418 -50.63 7.55 -18.47
N THR A 419 -49.76 8.48 -18.89
CA THR A 419 -49.76 9.98 -19.00
C THR A 419 -50.77 10.97 -18.31
N THR A 420 -50.19 11.92 -17.51
CA THR A 420 -50.25 13.44 -17.58
C THR A 420 -51.54 14.22 -17.16
N PRO A 421 -51.57 15.57 -16.88
CA PRO A 421 -50.63 16.60 -16.34
C PRO A 421 -51.16 17.42 -15.10
N ALA A 422 -50.29 18.21 -14.43
CA ALA A 422 -50.42 19.67 -14.14
C ALA A 422 -49.86 20.13 -12.77
N GLN A 423 -49.04 21.19 -12.81
CA GLN A 423 -48.63 22.08 -11.69
C GLN A 423 -49.79 23.07 -11.35
N PRO A 424 -49.75 24.01 -10.36
CA PRO A 424 -48.61 24.52 -9.56
C PRO A 424 -48.89 24.82 -8.05
N VAL A 425 -47.94 25.53 -7.41
CA VAL A 425 -47.98 26.46 -6.24
C VAL A 425 -47.56 26.03 -4.80
N THR A 426 -46.40 26.59 -4.38
CA THR A 426 -46.03 27.25 -3.10
C THR A 426 -46.02 26.54 -1.72
N THR A 427 -44.79 26.36 -1.22
CA THR A 427 -44.19 26.67 0.11
C THR A 427 -45.00 26.62 1.44
N ALA A 428 -44.63 25.62 2.26
CA ALA A 428 -44.36 25.56 3.73
C ALA A 428 -45.48 25.89 4.76
N PRO A 429 -45.41 25.40 6.03
CA PRO A 429 -44.50 24.42 6.66
C PRO A 429 -45.23 23.19 7.26
N SER A 430 -44.59 22.02 7.31
CA SER A 430 -45.22 20.77 7.81
C SER A 430 -44.43 20.02 8.88
N GLN A 431 -45.07 19.88 10.05
CA GLN A 431 -45.20 18.66 10.84
C GLN A 431 -46.64 18.64 11.41
N PRO A 432 -47.24 17.50 11.82
CA PRO A 432 -46.77 16.10 11.73
C PRO A 432 -47.82 15.02 11.29
N ALA A 433 -47.29 13.82 10.96
CA ALA A 433 -47.84 12.45 11.09
C ALA A 433 -48.98 11.95 10.13
N PRO A 434 -49.22 10.62 9.93
CA PRO A 434 -48.41 9.40 10.12
C PRO A 434 -48.45 8.33 8.96
N SER A 435 -47.50 7.40 9.03
CA SER A 435 -47.56 5.93 8.80
C SER A 435 -47.93 5.25 7.47
N GLY A 436 -46.94 4.52 6.93
CA GLY A 436 -47.07 3.20 6.27
C GLY A 436 -45.76 2.38 6.44
N GLN A 437 -45.80 1.30 7.23
CA GLN A 437 -44.69 0.45 7.76
C GLN A 437 -44.47 -0.86 6.96
N PRO A 438 -43.47 -1.72 7.26
CA PRO A 438 -42.10 -1.48 7.79
C PRO A 438 -41.00 -2.31 7.07
N ALA A 439 -39.81 -1.73 6.87
CA ALA A 439 -38.56 -2.45 6.64
C ALA A 439 -37.62 -2.17 7.83
N GLY A 440 -37.14 -3.22 8.49
CA GLY A 440 -36.57 -3.19 9.85
C GLY A 440 -35.53 -2.10 10.13
N ASP A 441 -35.78 -1.38 11.22
CA ASP A 441 -35.13 -0.15 11.65
C ASP A 441 -33.60 -0.26 11.78
N ARG A 442 -32.87 0.55 10.99
CA ARG A 442 -31.47 0.88 11.30
C ARG A 442 -31.47 2.01 12.32
N ILE A 443 -30.75 1.84 13.42
CA ILE A 443 -30.59 2.90 14.42
C ILE A 443 -29.79 4.08 13.85
N SER A 444 -30.16 5.28 14.25
CA SER A 444 -29.41 6.51 13.99
C SER A 444 -28.10 6.55 14.78
N ILE A 445 -27.16 7.40 14.37
CA ILE A 445 -25.90 7.62 15.12
C ILE A 445 -26.17 8.15 16.54
N ASP A 446 -27.21 8.97 16.71
CA ASP A 446 -27.60 9.51 18.01
C ASP A 446 -28.12 8.42 18.96
N GLU A 447 -28.76 7.38 18.42
CA GLU A 447 -29.16 6.20 19.18
C GLU A 447 -27.96 5.32 19.53
N PHE A 448 -26.99 5.18 18.61
CA PHE A 448 -25.74 4.47 18.89
C PHE A 448 -24.92 5.16 19.98
N MET A 449 -24.81 6.49 19.95
CA MET A 449 -24.08 7.28 20.97
C MET A 449 -24.69 7.18 22.37
N LYS A 450 -25.95 6.72 22.48
CA LYS A 450 -26.59 6.44 23.78
C LYS A 450 -26.20 5.07 24.34
N ILE A 451 -25.56 4.19 23.57
CA ILE A 451 -25.18 2.84 24.02
C ILE A 451 -23.84 2.91 24.76
N GLU A 452 -23.82 2.42 26.00
CA GLU A 452 -22.59 2.34 26.79
C GLU A 452 -21.99 0.95 26.67
N LEU A 453 -20.85 0.83 25.98
CA LEU A 453 -20.11 -0.43 25.85
C LEU A 453 -18.95 -0.47 26.86
N ARG A 454 -18.84 -1.55 27.63
CA ARG A 454 -17.73 -1.79 28.56
C ARG A 454 -17.08 -3.13 28.32
N VAL A 455 -15.79 -3.24 28.62
CA VAL A 455 -15.10 -4.53 28.65
C VAL A 455 -15.27 -5.12 30.04
N ALA A 456 -15.76 -6.36 30.11
CA ALA A 456 -15.96 -7.09 31.36
C ALA A 456 -15.14 -8.38 31.35
N LYS A 457 -14.56 -8.76 32.50
CA LYS A 457 -13.90 -10.05 32.65
C LYS A 457 -14.89 -11.09 33.16
N VAL A 458 -14.99 -12.23 32.49
CA VAL A 458 -15.85 -13.33 32.94
C VAL A 458 -15.20 -14.02 34.13
N LEU A 459 -15.86 -13.98 35.28
CA LEU A 459 -15.41 -14.60 36.53
C LEU A 459 -15.90 -16.05 36.65
N ALA A 460 -17.13 -16.31 36.21
CA ALA A 460 -17.74 -17.64 36.20
C ALA A 460 -18.76 -17.72 35.07
N ALA A 461 -18.94 -18.91 34.50
CA ALA A 461 -19.96 -19.17 33.50
C ALA A 461 -20.57 -20.55 33.73
N GLU A 462 -21.89 -20.67 33.55
CA GLU A 462 -22.63 -21.93 33.70
C GLU A 462 -23.79 -21.99 32.69
N ARG A 463 -24.16 -23.21 32.26
CA ARG A 463 -25.35 -23.38 31.41
C ARG A 463 -26.61 -23.12 32.24
N VAL A 464 -27.59 -22.42 31.65
CA VAL A 464 -28.88 -22.17 32.31
C VAL A 464 -29.72 -23.45 32.33
N PRO A 465 -30.21 -23.93 33.49
CA PRO A 465 -31.09 -25.08 33.56
C PRO A 465 -32.32 -24.90 32.66
N ASN A 466 -32.75 -25.98 31.98
CA ASN A 466 -33.88 -25.99 31.04
C ASN A 466 -33.71 -25.11 29.79
N SER A 467 -32.49 -24.65 29.47
CA SER A 467 -32.18 -24.02 28.18
C SER A 467 -30.94 -24.65 27.53
N ARG A 468 -31.04 -24.92 26.22
CA ARG A 468 -29.90 -25.39 25.42
C ARG A 468 -29.06 -24.25 24.85
N LYS A 469 -29.61 -23.02 24.84
CA LYS A 469 -29.03 -21.86 24.13
C LYS A 469 -28.41 -20.81 25.06
N LEU A 470 -28.70 -20.86 26.35
CA LEU A 470 -28.34 -19.79 27.29
C LEU A 470 -27.16 -20.18 28.19
N ILE A 471 -26.19 -19.28 28.30
CA ILE A 471 -25.13 -19.31 29.31
C ILE A 471 -25.35 -18.14 30.26
N LYS A 472 -25.31 -18.42 31.56
CA LYS A 472 -25.26 -17.42 32.62
C LYS A 472 -23.80 -17.15 32.96
N MET A 473 -23.42 -15.87 33.00
CA MET A 473 -22.07 -15.42 33.32
C MET A 473 -22.10 -14.44 34.50
N GLN A 474 -21.15 -14.59 35.42
CA GLN A 474 -20.77 -13.52 36.33
C GLN A 474 -19.60 -12.77 35.71
N VAL A 475 -19.73 -11.46 35.54
CA VAL A 475 -18.70 -10.62 34.94
C VAL A 475 -18.30 -9.49 35.89
N ASP A 476 -17.02 -9.14 35.86
CA ASP A 476 -16.47 -7.96 36.52
C ASP A 476 -16.25 -6.86 35.49
N VAL A 477 -16.95 -5.73 35.64
CA VAL A 477 -16.81 -4.55 34.76
C VAL A 477 -15.82 -3.51 35.31
N GLY A 478 -15.04 -3.87 36.33
CA GLY A 478 -14.06 -3.02 37.01
C GLY A 478 -14.63 -2.21 38.19
N THR A 479 -15.90 -1.78 38.09
CA THR A 479 -16.59 -1.04 39.18
C THR A 479 -17.55 -1.91 40.00
N GLU A 480 -18.10 -2.96 39.39
CA GLU A 480 -19.09 -3.85 40.02
C GLU A 480 -19.12 -5.21 39.32
N HIS A 481 -19.71 -6.20 40.00
CA HIS A 481 -19.99 -7.51 39.42
C HIS A 481 -21.42 -7.57 38.92
N ARG A 482 -21.65 -8.12 37.72
CA ARG A 482 -22.98 -8.26 37.12
C ARG A 482 -23.24 -9.68 36.64
N THR A 483 -24.51 -10.07 36.71
CA THR A 483 -25.01 -11.30 36.10
C THR A 483 -25.52 -11.02 34.69
N LEU A 484 -25.00 -11.74 33.70
CA LEU A 484 -25.43 -11.68 32.31
C LEU A 484 -25.96 -13.05 31.86
N VAL A 485 -26.98 -13.06 31.02
CA VAL A 485 -27.49 -14.28 30.38
C VAL A 485 -27.47 -14.09 28.86
N ALA A 486 -26.65 -14.87 28.17
CA ALA A 486 -26.41 -14.71 26.73
C ALA A 486 -26.76 -15.98 25.94
N GLY A 487 -27.32 -15.78 24.74
CA GLY A 487 -27.75 -16.83 23.81
C GLY A 487 -26.62 -17.48 23.01
N ILE A 488 -25.49 -17.78 23.65
CA ILE A 488 -24.24 -18.17 22.98
C ILE A 488 -23.83 -19.62 23.23
N ALA A 489 -24.69 -20.43 23.86
CA ALA A 489 -24.36 -21.81 24.24
C ALA A 489 -24.16 -22.76 23.04
N ASP A 490 -24.62 -22.38 21.85
CA ASP A 490 -24.41 -23.15 20.61
C ASP A 490 -22.97 -22.98 20.06
N ALA A 491 -22.27 -21.91 20.44
CA ALA A 491 -20.95 -21.54 19.92
C ALA A 491 -19.81 -21.63 20.96
N TYR A 492 -20.14 -21.62 22.26
CA TYR A 492 -19.14 -21.61 23.33
C TYR A 492 -19.53 -22.54 24.48
N GLU A 493 -18.52 -23.22 25.04
CA GLU A 493 -18.66 -23.91 26.32
C GLU A 493 -18.36 -22.94 27.48
N PRO A 494 -19.07 -23.04 28.63
CA PRO A 494 -18.90 -22.11 29.74
C PRO A 494 -17.45 -22.01 30.25
N GLU A 495 -16.73 -23.13 30.33
CA GLU A 495 -15.36 -23.19 30.83
C GLU A 495 -14.38 -22.39 29.96
N ALA A 496 -14.66 -22.31 28.65
CA ALA A 496 -13.83 -21.55 27.71
C ALA A 496 -13.98 -20.03 27.86
N LEU A 497 -15.05 -19.57 28.51
CA LEU A 497 -15.34 -18.15 28.72
C LEU A 497 -14.69 -17.60 29.98
N VAL A 498 -14.48 -18.43 31.01
CA VAL A 498 -13.91 -17.99 32.29
C VAL A 498 -12.50 -17.42 32.08
N GLY A 499 -12.28 -16.22 32.61
CA GLY A 499 -11.02 -15.47 32.48
C GLY A 499 -10.90 -14.65 31.20
N ARG A 500 -11.79 -14.82 30.21
CA ARG A 500 -11.80 -13.98 29.00
C ARG A 500 -12.44 -12.62 29.26
N SER A 501 -12.07 -11.66 28.43
CA SER A 501 -12.71 -10.36 28.35
C SER A 501 -13.81 -10.39 27.28
N VAL A 502 -14.98 -9.86 27.62
CA VAL A 502 -16.14 -9.72 26.73
C VAL A 502 -16.57 -8.26 26.68
N VAL A 503 -17.12 -7.81 25.54
CA VAL A 503 -17.76 -6.49 25.45
C VAL A 503 -19.20 -6.62 25.89
N VAL A 504 -19.68 -5.70 26.71
CA VAL A 504 -21.04 -5.72 27.25
C VAL A 504 -21.74 -4.40 27.00
N VAL A 505 -23.01 -4.45 26.63
CA VAL A 505 -23.90 -3.27 26.65
C VAL A 505 -24.31 -3.03 28.11
N PHE A 506 -23.71 -2.01 28.72
CA PHE A 506 -23.74 -1.76 30.15
C PHE A 506 -25.01 -1.03 30.62
N ASN A 507 -25.58 -0.17 29.76
CA ASN A 507 -26.72 0.68 30.10
C ASN A 507 -28.06 0.18 29.52
N LEU A 508 -28.15 -1.11 29.21
CA LEU A 508 -29.41 -1.76 28.83
C LEU A 508 -30.25 -2.02 30.09
N LYS A 509 -31.58 -1.86 29.98
CA LYS A 509 -32.50 -2.23 31.07
C LYS A 509 -32.37 -3.73 31.37
N PRO A 510 -32.36 -4.14 32.65
CA PRO A 510 -32.31 -5.56 33.00
C PRO A 510 -33.48 -6.34 32.40
N ALA A 511 -33.19 -7.54 31.91
CA ALA A 511 -34.17 -8.44 31.31
C ALA A 511 -34.16 -9.78 32.03
N LYS A 512 -35.34 -10.33 32.32
CA LYS A 512 -35.46 -11.67 32.91
C LYS A 512 -35.51 -12.73 31.82
N LEU A 513 -34.53 -13.64 31.84
CA LEU A 513 -34.40 -14.76 30.91
C LEU A 513 -34.42 -16.05 31.73
N MET A 514 -35.45 -16.88 31.53
CA MET A 514 -35.65 -18.14 32.27
C MET A 514 -35.58 -17.97 33.80
N GLY A 515 -36.15 -16.87 34.32
CA GLY A 515 -36.17 -16.57 35.76
C GLY A 515 -34.88 -15.94 36.31
N ILE A 516 -33.82 -15.82 35.50
CA ILE A 516 -32.57 -15.16 35.87
C ILE A 516 -32.57 -13.73 35.33
N GLU A 517 -32.21 -12.76 36.15
CA GLU A 517 -32.10 -11.36 35.73
C GLU A 517 -30.75 -11.08 35.06
N SER A 518 -30.78 -10.72 33.78
CA SER A 518 -29.61 -10.31 32.99
C SER A 518 -29.47 -8.80 33.04
N ASN A 519 -28.35 -8.31 33.57
CA ASN A 519 -28.05 -6.89 33.77
C ASN A 519 -27.16 -6.30 32.66
N GLY A 520 -27.40 -6.77 31.44
CA GLY A 520 -26.67 -6.37 30.22
C GLY A 520 -26.79 -7.42 29.11
N MET A 521 -26.06 -7.19 28.03
CA MET A 521 -25.99 -8.09 26.86
C MET A 521 -24.53 -8.18 26.40
N VAL A 522 -24.11 -9.38 26.01
CA VAL A 522 -22.78 -9.66 25.43
C VAL A 522 -22.86 -9.64 23.91
#